data_AF-A0A8J6K041-F1
#
_entry.id   AF-A0A8J6K041-F1
#
_cell.length_a   1.000
_cell.length_b   1.000
_cell.length_c   1.000
_cell.angle_alpha   90.00
_cell.angle_beta   90.00
_cell.angle_gamma   90.00
#
_symmetry.space_group_name_H-M   'P 1'
#
loop_
_entity.id
_entity.type
_entity.pdbx_description
1 polymer ?
#
loop_
_entity_poly.entity_id
_entity_poly.type
_entity_poly.pdbx_seq_one_letter_code
_entity_poly.pdbx_strand_id
1 'polypeptide(L)'
;MVPARVTGISLSELLEKVPKPKTAPERLGSSASMNIPRADAEVNQTNGLPIRTLAECRDHCRAGQELCYLCLQRAQKNIPVYFTEERKLREKEEERVLQQYQHMKDQEAILKAQLQSEAHREQREKDAAYNRGVAEAVRNGRNARSTEFYRSYIFQQRPLTPLALLKHEQYYQSLTNQMADRRAKEGKEKEDQDLLARLEKVQLAEEFATQRAKYMREKTEQIQSYKSALDTQVKMKSSFAPPPATEDSEPVFGRNDMTNEKLVEKRRRAQEVSKHQRQTSEERKRLAILNDLVQQRKEADMLQRSKELLLSDRALQFEKIHRLQKMLQDDWTKSSQLKRQKEHREELYMQAGSELLLDQFVKFRRCLQCKRRTSNCGETNVWCESRYIPGSRLMV
;
A
#
# COMPACT_ATOMS: atom_id res chain seq x y z
N MET A 1 33.78 -39.58 3.16
CA MET A 1 32.63 -38.88 3.77
C MET A 1 32.52 -37.51 3.13
N VAL A 2 31.39 -37.23 2.47
CA VAL A 2 31.13 -36.00 1.71
C VAL A 2 29.93 -35.30 2.36
N PRO A 3 29.94 -33.97 2.55
CA PRO A 3 28.86 -33.29 3.25
C PRO A 3 27.61 -33.13 2.37
N ALA A 4 26.45 -33.25 3.00
CA ALA A 4 25.14 -33.14 2.39
C ALA A 4 24.81 -31.69 1.96
N ARG A 5 24.24 -31.54 0.76
CA ARG A 5 23.68 -30.28 0.26
C ARG A 5 22.27 -30.09 0.81
N VAL A 6 22.04 -29.00 1.55
CA VAL A 6 20.70 -28.54 1.97
C VAL A 6 20.21 -27.50 0.97
N THR A 7 19.05 -27.77 0.36
CA THR A 7 18.30 -26.85 -0.49
C THR A 7 17.57 -25.82 0.37
N GLY A 8 17.89 -24.53 0.18
CA GLY A 8 17.19 -23.41 0.84
C GLY A 8 15.82 -23.16 0.20
N ILE A 9 14.78 -23.15 1.04
CA ILE A 9 13.44 -22.68 0.71
C ILE A 9 13.41 -21.18 0.97
N SER A 10 13.06 -20.38 -0.04
CA SER A 10 12.89 -18.92 0.06
C SER A 10 11.53 -18.60 0.69
N LEU A 11 11.56 -18.09 1.92
CA LEU A 11 10.40 -17.55 2.66
C LEU A 11 10.30 -16.04 2.40
N SER A 12 9.99 -15.65 1.17
CA SER A 12 9.89 -14.23 0.78
C SER A 12 8.46 -13.71 0.57
N GLU A 13 7.41 -14.51 0.76
CA GLU A 13 6.03 -14.13 0.37
C GLU A 13 5.00 -13.94 1.49
N LEU A 14 5.37 -13.99 2.79
CA LEU A 14 4.36 -13.98 3.87
C LEU A 14 4.35 -12.80 4.84
N LEU A 15 5.09 -11.71 4.60
CA LEU A 15 5.15 -10.58 5.55
C LEU A 15 5.13 -9.20 4.88
N GLU A 16 4.15 -8.94 4.02
CA GLU A 16 3.76 -7.57 3.70
C GLU A 16 2.23 -7.45 3.66
N LYS A 17 1.65 -7.00 4.78
CA LYS A 17 0.40 -6.23 4.86
C LYS A 17 0.13 -5.79 6.30
N VAL A 18 0.63 -4.61 6.67
CA VAL A 18 0.03 -3.76 7.71
C VAL A 18 -0.02 -2.32 7.18
N PRO A 19 -1.16 -1.63 7.25
CA PRO A 19 -1.35 -0.30 6.67
C PRO A 19 -0.77 0.82 7.55
N LYS A 20 -0.37 1.91 6.88
CA LYS A 20 0.13 3.16 7.48
C LYS A 20 -0.97 3.94 8.25
N PRO A 21 -0.60 4.75 9.25
CA PRO A 21 -1.54 5.54 10.06
C PRO A 21 -2.05 6.79 9.33
N LYS A 22 -3.31 7.15 9.60
CA LYS A 22 -3.93 8.40 9.15
C LYS A 22 -3.71 9.52 10.17
N THR A 23 -3.46 10.69 9.62
CA THR A 23 -3.44 12.03 10.21
C THR A 23 -4.73 12.35 10.98
N ALA A 24 -4.58 13.04 12.11
CA ALA A 24 -5.66 13.68 12.86
C ALA A 24 -5.71 15.19 12.56
N PRO A 25 -6.87 15.85 12.63
CA PRO A 25 -6.96 17.30 12.81
C PRO A 25 -7.34 17.67 14.27
N GLU A 26 -6.67 18.71 14.76
CA GLU A 26 -6.98 19.47 15.97
C GLU A 26 -8.31 20.26 15.84
N ARG A 27 -9.03 20.48 16.95
CA ARG A 27 -9.04 21.76 17.68
C ARG A 27 -10.16 21.86 18.75
N LEU A 28 -9.85 22.76 19.68
CA LEU A 28 -10.66 23.42 20.73
C LEU A 28 -10.82 22.68 22.07
N GLY A 29 -9.99 23.12 23.02
CA GLY A 29 -10.24 22.95 24.45
C GLY A 29 -11.14 24.04 25.00
N SER A 30 -11.54 23.89 26.26
CA SER A 30 -11.26 24.88 27.30
C SER A 30 -11.62 24.32 28.68
N SER A 31 -10.91 24.85 29.65
CA SER A 31 -10.84 24.59 31.09
C SER A 31 -12.03 25.14 31.92
N ALA A 32 -12.01 24.79 33.22
CA ALA A 32 -12.79 25.26 34.38
C ALA A 32 -13.99 24.36 34.72
N SER A 33 -14.01 23.60 35.82
CA SER A 33 -13.83 23.93 37.25
C SER A 33 -14.88 24.88 37.81
N MET A 34 -15.46 24.42 38.92
CA MET A 34 -16.25 25.11 39.94
C MET A 34 -17.79 25.12 39.82
N ASN A 35 -18.36 24.53 40.87
CA ASN A 35 -19.52 24.97 41.65
C ASN A 35 -20.92 24.38 41.37
N ILE A 36 -21.23 23.45 42.28
CA ILE A 36 -22.52 23.15 42.90
C ILE A 36 -23.33 24.43 43.19
N PRO A 37 -24.65 24.38 42.97
CA PRO A 37 -25.58 24.81 44.02
C PRO A 37 -26.54 23.71 44.45
N ARG A 38 -26.90 23.82 45.73
CA ARG A 38 -27.77 22.97 46.53
C ARG A 38 -29.19 22.91 45.98
N ALA A 39 -29.81 21.73 46.11
CA ALA A 39 -31.26 21.60 46.12
C ALA A 39 -31.74 21.66 47.59
N ASP A 40 -32.75 22.48 47.80
CA ASP A 40 -33.44 22.72 49.06
C ASP A 40 -34.19 21.48 49.56
N ALA A 41 -34.44 21.51 50.86
CA ALA A 41 -35.26 20.60 51.62
C ALA A 41 -36.71 20.54 51.11
N GLU A 42 -37.36 19.37 51.22
CA GLU A 42 -38.38 19.16 52.26
C GLU A 42 -39.13 17.81 52.12
N VAL A 43 -39.25 17.18 53.30
CA VAL A 43 -40.45 16.52 53.85
C VAL A 43 -40.88 15.13 53.35
N ASN A 44 -40.70 14.20 54.28
CA ASN A 44 -41.37 12.93 54.48
C ASN A 44 -42.87 12.95 54.15
N GLN A 45 -43.34 11.96 53.38
CA GLN A 45 -44.67 11.39 53.59
C GLN A 45 -44.59 9.85 53.52
N THR A 46 -44.69 9.27 54.71
CA THR A 46 -45.11 7.90 54.96
C THR A 46 -46.47 7.64 54.33
N ASN A 47 -46.59 6.61 53.50
CA ASN A 47 -47.88 5.97 53.24
C ASN A 47 -47.65 4.47 53.02
N GLY A 48 -48.05 3.69 54.02
CA GLY A 48 -48.11 2.24 53.94
C GLY A 48 -49.28 1.80 53.06
N LEU A 49 -49.03 0.77 52.26
CA LEU A 49 -50.07 -0.08 51.68
C LEU A 49 -49.66 -1.55 51.90
N PRO A 50 -50.60 -2.44 52.27
CA PRO A 50 -50.31 -3.78 52.76
C PRO A 50 -50.03 -4.73 51.59
N ILE A 51 -48.83 -5.31 51.56
CA ILE A 51 -48.51 -6.41 50.66
C ILE A 51 -48.93 -7.72 51.30
N ARG A 52 -49.67 -8.51 50.51
CA ARG A 52 -50.19 -9.85 50.77
C ARG A 52 -49.16 -10.77 51.43
N THR A 53 -49.63 -11.47 52.46
CA THR A 53 -48.96 -12.54 53.19
C THR A 53 -48.49 -13.66 52.26
N LEU A 54 -47.17 -13.77 52.06
CA LEU A 54 -46.51 -14.95 51.51
C LEU A 54 -45.61 -15.56 52.58
N ALA A 55 -46.04 -16.74 53.04
CA ALA A 55 -45.32 -17.78 53.80
C ALA A 55 -44.10 -17.34 54.62
N GLU A 56 -44.33 -17.24 55.93
CA GLU A 56 -43.32 -17.07 56.96
C GLU A 56 -42.27 -18.19 56.92
N CYS A 57 -41.01 -17.80 57.05
CA CYS A 57 -39.88 -18.72 57.21
C CYS A 57 -39.93 -19.29 58.65
N ARG A 58 -40.22 -20.59 58.78
CA ARG A 58 -40.51 -21.24 60.08
C ARG A 58 -39.37 -21.23 61.11
N ASP A 59 -38.14 -20.87 60.73
CA ASP A 59 -37.01 -20.84 61.67
C ASP A 59 -36.82 -19.51 62.42
N HIS A 60 -37.70 -18.51 62.24
CA HIS A 60 -37.53 -17.19 62.86
C HIS A 60 -38.77 -16.63 63.56
N CYS A 61 -39.47 -17.46 64.34
CA CYS A 61 -40.65 -17.04 65.12
C CYS A 61 -40.33 -16.23 66.39
N ARG A 62 -39.13 -15.64 66.55
CA ARG A 62 -38.78 -14.87 67.77
C ARG A 62 -37.85 -13.68 67.50
N ALA A 63 -38.35 -12.66 66.81
CA ALA A 63 -38.02 -11.25 67.06
C ALA A 63 -38.90 -10.37 66.16
N GLY A 64 -39.75 -9.56 66.77
CA GLY A 64 -40.55 -8.60 66.04
C GLY A 64 -39.69 -7.61 65.24
N GLN A 65 -40.20 -7.23 64.07
CA GLN A 65 -39.91 -5.99 63.35
C GLN A 65 -38.59 -5.83 62.57
N GLU A 66 -37.69 -6.81 62.47
CA GLU A 66 -36.50 -6.65 61.60
C GLU A 66 -36.35 -7.79 60.57
N LEU A 67 -36.22 -7.40 59.30
CA LEU A 67 -35.80 -8.29 58.23
C LEU A 67 -34.43 -8.89 58.62
N CYS A 68 -34.23 -10.20 58.46
CA CYS A 68 -32.93 -10.81 58.75
C CYS A 68 -31.80 -10.14 57.94
N TYR A 69 -30.54 -10.22 58.40
CA TYR A 69 -29.40 -9.58 57.74
C TYR A 69 -29.34 -9.79 56.21
N LEU A 70 -29.74 -10.98 55.75
CA LEU A 70 -29.82 -11.30 54.32
C LEU A 70 -31.02 -10.63 53.60
N CYS A 71 -32.17 -10.49 54.27
CA CYS A 71 -33.33 -9.78 53.74
C CYS A 71 -33.13 -8.25 53.75
N LEU A 72 -32.45 -7.71 54.76
CA LEU A 72 -32.01 -6.32 54.81
C LEU A 72 -30.99 -6.02 53.70
N GLN A 73 -30.02 -6.92 53.48
CA GLN A 73 -29.10 -6.83 52.33
C GLN A 73 -29.81 -6.94 50.97
N ARG A 74 -30.89 -7.73 50.87
CA ARG A 74 -31.69 -7.81 49.64
C ARG A 74 -32.51 -6.55 49.40
N ALA A 75 -33.13 -5.98 50.44
CA ALA A 75 -33.88 -4.74 50.35
C ALA A 75 -32.98 -3.54 49.98
N GLN A 76 -31.77 -3.46 50.57
CA GLN A 76 -30.77 -2.44 50.22
C GLN A 76 -30.15 -2.63 48.82
N LYS A 77 -30.24 -3.83 48.24
CA LYS A 77 -29.75 -4.15 46.88
C LYS A 77 -30.83 -4.12 45.79
N ASN A 78 -32.10 -3.89 46.14
CA ASN A 78 -33.15 -3.59 45.17
C ASN A 78 -32.96 -2.16 44.65
N ILE A 79 -32.02 -2.03 43.72
CA ILE A 79 -31.74 -0.79 42.99
C ILE A 79 -32.93 -0.56 42.03
N PRO A 80 -33.49 0.67 41.95
CA PRO A 80 -34.45 1.02 40.91
C PRO A 80 -33.91 0.60 39.54
N VAL A 81 -34.71 -0.08 38.73
CA VAL A 81 -34.28 -0.57 37.41
C VAL A 81 -33.95 0.62 36.52
N TYR A 82 -32.68 1.00 36.47
CA TYR A 82 -32.17 1.96 35.51
C TYR A 82 -31.87 1.22 34.21
N PHE A 83 -32.67 1.48 33.17
CA PHE A 83 -32.47 0.94 31.82
C PHE A 83 -31.16 1.39 31.15
N THR A 84 -30.31 2.16 31.83
CA THR A 84 -28.97 2.54 31.37
C THR A 84 -28.06 1.32 31.25
N GLU A 85 -28.09 0.40 32.22
CA GLU A 85 -27.29 -0.82 32.16
C GLU A 85 -27.83 -1.79 31.10
N GLU A 86 -29.15 -1.89 30.96
CA GLU A 86 -29.78 -2.71 29.92
C GLU A 86 -29.48 -2.18 28.50
N ARG A 87 -29.47 -0.85 28.33
CA ARG A 87 -29.06 -0.21 27.06
C ARG A 87 -27.59 -0.47 26.74
N LYS A 88 -26.68 -0.31 27.72
CA LYS A 88 -25.26 -0.65 27.53
C LYS A 88 -25.06 -2.12 27.20
N LEU A 89 -25.86 -3.02 27.78
CA LEU A 89 -25.80 -4.45 27.45
C LEU A 89 -26.29 -4.71 26.03
N ARG A 90 -27.33 -4.02 25.56
CA ARG A 90 -27.78 -4.07 24.16
C ARG A 90 -26.75 -3.51 23.18
N GLU A 91 -26.16 -2.35 23.46
CA GLU A 91 -25.09 -1.79 22.64
C GLU A 91 -23.89 -2.76 22.54
N LYS A 92 -23.54 -3.43 23.64
CA LYS A 92 -22.50 -4.48 23.64
C LYS A 92 -22.90 -5.73 22.86
N GLU A 93 -24.19 -6.09 22.84
CA GLU A 93 -24.70 -7.19 22.02
C GLU A 93 -24.64 -6.83 20.54
N GLU A 94 -25.10 -5.64 20.17
CA GLU A 94 -25.02 -5.11 18.81
C GLU A 94 -23.56 -5.01 18.33
N GLU A 95 -22.66 -4.52 19.18
CA GLU A 95 -21.22 -4.48 18.90
C GLU A 95 -20.66 -5.88 18.68
N ARG A 96 -21.06 -6.87 19.50
CA ARG A 96 -20.64 -8.26 19.32
C ARG A 96 -21.14 -8.85 18.01
N VAL A 97 -22.39 -8.57 17.62
CA VAL A 97 -22.96 -9.01 16.34
C VAL A 97 -22.20 -8.38 15.17
N LEU A 98 -21.88 -7.08 15.26
CA LEU A 98 -21.08 -6.40 14.24
C LEU A 98 -19.66 -6.98 14.13
N GLN A 99 -19.03 -7.29 15.26
CA GLN A 99 -17.72 -7.95 15.28
C GLN A 99 -17.78 -9.35 14.65
N GLN A 100 -18.83 -10.13 14.95
CA GLN A 100 -19.05 -11.44 14.32
C GLN A 100 -19.26 -11.33 12.81
N TYR A 101 -20.05 -10.36 12.36
CA TYR A 101 -20.27 -10.10 10.95
C TYR A 101 -18.97 -9.70 10.23
N GLN A 102 -18.17 -8.82 10.83
CA GLN A 102 -16.87 -8.43 10.30
C GLN A 102 -15.91 -9.62 10.24
N HIS A 103 -15.87 -10.45 11.29
CA HIS A 103 -15.06 -11.65 11.32
C HIS A 103 -15.46 -12.64 10.21
N MET A 104 -16.76 -12.88 10.02
CA MET A 104 -17.27 -13.74 8.95
C MET A 104 -16.87 -13.20 7.57
N LYS A 105 -16.97 -11.88 7.35
CA LYS A 105 -16.57 -11.25 6.10
C LYS A 105 -15.06 -11.39 5.82
N ASP A 106 -14.24 -11.23 6.85
CA ASP A 106 -12.80 -11.41 6.74
C ASP A 106 -12.44 -12.89 6.47
N GLN A 107 -13.14 -13.83 7.11
CA GLN A 107 -13.01 -15.27 6.83
C GLN A 107 -13.39 -15.59 5.37
N GLU A 108 -14.50 -15.06 4.86
CA GLU A 108 -14.93 -15.26 3.47
C GLU A 108 -13.89 -14.71 2.49
N ALA A 109 -13.32 -13.54 2.78
CA ALA A 109 -12.26 -12.95 1.96
C ALA A 109 -10.98 -13.82 1.95
N ILE A 110 -10.62 -14.40 3.10
CA ILE A 110 -9.49 -15.34 3.21
C ILE A 110 -9.76 -16.60 2.40
N LEU A 111 -10.94 -17.22 2.54
CA LEU A 111 -11.33 -18.41 1.80
C LEU A 111 -11.32 -18.17 0.28
N LYS A 112 -11.84 -17.02 -0.16
CA LYS A 112 -11.82 -16.63 -1.57
C LYS A 112 -10.39 -16.46 -2.10
N ALA A 113 -9.49 -15.85 -1.31
CA ALA A 113 -8.09 -15.72 -1.68
C ALA A 113 -7.37 -17.08 -1.74
N GLN A 114 -7.69 -17.99 -0.81
CA GLN A 114 -7.17 -19.36 -0.81
C GLN A 114 -7.62 -20.13 -2.06
N LEU A 115 -8.92 -20.09 -2.39
CA LEU A 115 -9.45 -20.72 -3.60
C LEU A 115 -8.81 -20.19 -4.88
N GLN A 116 -8.57 -18.88 -4.98
CA GLN A 116 -7.86 -18.29 -6.11
C GLN A 116 -6.41 -18.78 -6.19
N SER A 117 -5.71 -18.86 -5.06
CA SER A 117 -4.35 -19.39 -4.99
C SER A 117 -4.28 -20.86 -5.41
N GLU A 118 -5.23 -21.68 -4.97
CA GLU A 118 -5.33 -23.09 -5.37
C GLU A 118 -5.65 -23.24 -6.86
N ALA A 119 -6.58 -22.45 -7.40
CA ALA A 119 -6.86 -22.45 -8.83
C ALA A 119 -5.61 -22.08 -9.66
N HIS A 120 -4.84 -21.09 -9.21
CA HIS A 120 -3.56 -20.75 -9.83
C HIS A 120 -2.53 -21.88 -9.70
N ARG A 121 -2.48 -22.58 -8.56
CA ARG A 121 -1.61 -23.75 -8.37
C ARG A 121 -1.98 -24.86 -9.34
N GLU A 122 -3.25 -25.21 -9.45
CA GLU A 122 -3.74 -26.23 -10.39
C GLU A 122 -3.41 -25.87 -11.85
N GLN A 123 -3.56 -24.60 -12.22
CA GLN A 123 -3.18 -24.14 -13.55
C GLN A 123 -1.67 -24.31 -13.79
N ARG A 124 -0.83 -23.91 -12.83
CA ARG A 124 0.63 -24.09 -12.91
C ARG A 124 1.02 -25.56 -12.97
N GLU A 125 0.30 -26.44 -12.25
CA GLU A 125 0.50 -27.89 -12.31
C GLU A 125 0.15 -28.45 -13.68
N LYS A 126 -0.96 -28.01 -14.30
CA LYS A 126 -1.32 -28.36 -15.68
C LYS A 126 -0.25 -27.90 -16.67
N ASP A 127 0.22 -26.67 -16.54
CA ASP A 127 1.29 -26.13 -17.39
C ASP A 127 2.61 -26.92 -17.21
N ALA A 128 2.96 -27.25 -15.97
CA ALA A 128 4.14 -28.06 -15.67
C ALA A 128 4.03 -29.49 -16.22
N ALA A 129 2.86 -30.12 -16.10
CA ALA A 129 2.59 -31.44 -16.67
C ALA A 129 2.67 -31.42 -18.20
N TYR A 130 2.09 -30.40 -18.84
CA TYR A 130 2.20 -30.19 -20.29
C TYR A 130 3.67 -30.03 -20.71
N ASN A 131 4.42 -29.14 -20.06
CA ASN A 131 5.83 -28.91 -20.34
C ASN A 131 6.66 -30.17 -20.14
N ARG A 132 6.36 -30.95 -19.10
CA ARG A 132 7.01 -32.25 -18.85
C ARG A 132 6.69 -33.25 -19.96
N GLY A 133 5.43 -33.34 -20.39
CA GLY A 133 5.00 -34.21 -21.50
C GLY A 133 5.69 -33.85 -22.81
N VAL A 134 5.77 -32.55 -23.14
CA VAL A 134 6.53 -32.05 -24.30
C VAL A 134 8.02 -32.42 -24.16
N ALA A 135 8.62 -32.19 -23.00
CA ALA A 135 10.02 -32.54 -22.76
C ALA A 135 10.30 -34.05 -22.81
N GLU A 136 9.36 -34.88 -22.36
CA GLU A 136 9.43 -36.35 -22.46
C GLU A 136 9.25 -36.81 -23.90
N ALA A 137 8.31 -36.25 -24.67
CA ALA A 137 8.15 -36.54 -26.10
C ALA A 137 9.41 -36.20 -26.90
N VAL A 138 10.01 -35.03 -26.64
CA VAL A 138 11.28 -34.63 -27.27
C VAL A 138 12.42 -35.57 -26.86
N ARG A 139 12.51 -35.95 -25.58
CA ARG A 139 13.51 -36.92 -25.11
C ARG A 139 13.31 -38.29 -25.73
N ASN A 140 12.08 -38.77 -25.85
CA ASN A 140 11.76 -40.05 -26.48
C ASN A 140 12.07 -40.02 -27.97
N GLY A 141 11.78 -38.92 -28.68
CA GLY A 141 12.19 -38.74 -30.07
C GLY A 141 13.71 -38.78 -30.24
N ARG A 142 14.47 -38.22 -29.29
CA ARG A 142 15.94 -38.29 -29.29
C ARG A 142 16.48 -39.67 -28.89
N ASN A 143 15.79 -40.37 -27.99
CA ASN A 143 16.20 -41.67 -27.44
C ASN A 143 15.67 -42.86 -28.25
N ALA A 144 14.72 -42.65 -29.17
CA ALA A 144 14.30 -43.63 -30.14
C ALA A 144 15.52 -44.02 -30.99
N ARG A 145 16.12 -45.16 -30.65
CA ARG A 145 17.25 -45.72 -31.40
C ARG A 145 16.77 -46.05 -32.81
N SER A 146 17.55 -45.65 -33.83
CA SER A 146 17.33 -46.10 -35.19
C SER A 146 17.38 -47.63 -35.24
N THR A 147 16.34 -48.25 -35.79
CA THR A 147 16.25 -49.70 -36.02
C THR A 147 17.17 -50.20 -37.14
N GLU A 148 18.01 -49.32 -37.72
CA GLU A 148 19.08 -49.73 -38.61
C GLU A 148 20.11 -50.57 -37.87
N PHE A 149 20.06 -51.88 -38.17
CA PHE A 149 20.92 -52.89 -37.61
C PHE A 149 22.36 -52.76 -38.16
N TYR A 150 23.25 -52.09 -37.42
CA TYR A 150 24.67 -52.10 -37.74
C TYR A 150 25.31 -53.44 -37.30
N ARG A 151 25.63 -54.29 -38.28
CA ARG A 151 26.41 -55.52 -38.07
C ARG A 151 27.86 -55.19 -37.77
N SER A 152 28.33 -55.44 -36.54
CA SER A 152 29.55 -56.22 -36.25
C SER A 152 30.02 -56.07 -34.79
N TYR A 153 30.32 -57.21 -34.16
CA TYR A 153 31.08 -57.36 -32.91
C TYR A 153 32.59 -57.44 -33.20
N ILE A 154 33.39 -57.13 -32.17
CA ILE A 154 34.86 -56.91 -32.13
C ILE A 154 35.19 -55.44 -32.45
N PHE A 155 35.55 -54.68 -31.41
CA PHE A 155 35.40 -53.22 -31.26
C PHE A 155 36.16 -52.35 -32.29
N GLN A 156 35.61 -52.17 -33.50
CA GLN A 156 36.31 -51.54 -34.61
C GLN A 156 35.85 -50.13 -35.02
N GLN A 157 34.71 -49.61 -34.51
CA GLN A 157 34.40 -48.18 -34.57
C GLN A 157 33.73 -47.73 -33.26
N ARG A 158 34.48 -47.05 -32.39
CA ARG A 158 33.89 -46.04 -31.48
C ARG A 158 32.95 -45.21 -32.36
N PRO A 159 31.71 -44.85 -31.97
CA PRO A 159 31.00 -43.82 -32.72
C PRO A 159 31.98 -42.66 -32.78
N LEU A 160 32.46 -42.32 -33.99
CA LEU A 160 33.29 -41.13 -34.17
C LEU A 160 32.52 -40.07 -33.42
N THR A 161 33.12 -39.48 -32.38
CA THR A 161 32.51 -38.37 -31.64
C THR A 161 31.80 -37.53 -32.67
N PRO A 162 30.44 -37.44 -32.65
CA PRO A 162 29.68 -37.01 -33.82
C PRO A 162 30.36 -35.78 -34.38
N LEU A 163 30.80 -35.82 -35.67
CA LEU A 163 31.65 -34.76 -36.23
C LEU A 163 31.06 -33.43 -35.78
N ALA A 164 31.85 -32.65 -35.02
CA ALA A 164 31.34 -31.45 -34.35
C ALA A 164 30.55 -30.56 -35.33
N LEU A 165 30.91 -30.60 -36.61
CA LEU A 165 30.25 -29.98 -37.76
C LEU A 165 28.73 -30.13 -37.79
N LEU A 166 28.13 -31.32 -37.58
CA LEU A 166 26.67 -31.49 -37.73
C LEU A 166 25.88 -30.79 -36.62
N LYS A 167 26.37 -30.84 -35.37
CA LYS A 167 25.77 -30.07 -34.26
C LYS A 167 26.11 -28.59 -34.38
N HIS A 168 27.29 -28.28 -34.89
CA HIS A 168 27.72 -26.91 -35.13
C HIS A 168 26.85 -26.23 -36.20
N GLU A 169 26.43 -26.94 -37.24
CA GLU A 169 25.50 -26.44 -38.24
C GLU A 169 24.11 -26.15 -37.65
N GLN A 170 23.58 -27.04 -36.80
CA GLN A 170 22.31 -26.80 -36.10
C GLN A 170 22.40 -25.62 -35.12
N TYR A 171 23.52 -25.49 -34.40
CA TYR A 171 23.76 -24.34 -33.53
C TYR A 171 23.95 -23.05 -34.33
N TYR A 172 24.63 -23.11 -35.47
CA TYR A 172 24.78 -21.99 -36.38
C TYR A 172 23.41 -21.56 -36.95
N GLN A 173 22.56 -22.50 -37.36
CA GLN A 173 21.19 -22.22 -37.81
C GLN A 173 20.33 -21.62 -36.69
N SER A 174 20.43 -22.13 -35.46
CA SER A 174 19.71 -21.55 -34.32
C SER A 174 20.21 -20.14 -33.97
N LEU A 175 21.53 -19.92 -34.01
CA LEU A 175 22.15 -18.62 -33.73
C LEU A 175 21.80 -17.61 -34.83
N THR A 176 21.80 -18.03 -36.10
CA THR A 176 21.41 -17.17 -37.23
C THR A 176 19.94 -16.79 -37.16
N ASN A 177 19.04 -17.72 -36.81
CA ASN A 177 17.63 -17.42 -36.55
C ASN A 177 17.49 -16.44 -35.37
N GLN A 178 18.21 -16.66 -34.27
CA GLN A 178 18.18 -15.75 -33.13
C GLN A 178 18.68 -14.34 -33.48
N MET A 179 19.74 -14.25 -34.31
CA MET A 179 20.22 -12.96 -34.81
C MET A 179 19.22 -12.30 -35.76
N ALA A 180 18.54 -13.07 -36.60
CA ALA A 180 17.49 -12.56 -37.49
C ALA A 180 16.30 -12.02 -36.69
N ASP A 181 15.83 -12.76 -35.68
CA ASP A 181 14.78 -12.33 -34.76
C ASP A 181 15.15 -11.07 -33.99
N ARG A 182 16.40 -11.00 -33.51
CA ARG A 182 16.89 -9.81 -32.82
C ARG A 182 16.92 -8.60 -33.75
N ARG A 183 17.43 -8.76 -34.97
CA ARG A 183 17.43 -7.69 -36.00
C ARG A 183 16.01 -7.26 -36.38
N ALA A 184 15.07 -8.20 -36.49
CA ALA A 184 13.68 -7.90 -36.80
C ALA A 184 13.01 -7.10 -35.66
N LYS A 185 13.28 -7.45 -34.40
CA LYS A 185 12.81 -6.69 -33.23
C LYS A 185 13.41 -5.29 -33.18
N GLU A 186 14.74 -5.19 -33.32
CA GLU A 186 15.45 -3.90 -33.39
C GLU A 186 14.93 -3.03 -34.54
N GLY A 187 14.57 -3.63 -35.68
CA GLY A 187 13.94 -2.94 -36.81
C GLY A 187 12.56 -2.37 -36.47
N LYS A 188 11.69 -3.20 -35.88
CA LYS A 188 10.35 -2.76 -35.43
C LYS A 188 10.43 -1.66 -34.38
N GLU A 189 11.30 -1.81 -33.39
CA GLU A 189 11.50 -0.77 -32.36
C GLU A 189 11.97 0.56 -32.97
N LYS A 190 12.82 0.53 -34.00
CA LYS A 190 13.22 1.73 -34.74
C LYS A 190 12.06 2.34 -35.54
N GLU A 191 11.27 1.50 -36.21
CA GLU A 191 10.08 1.97 -36.94
C GLU A 191 9.06 2.62 -35.98
N ASP A 192 8.83 2.03 -34.81
CA ASP A 192 7.95 2.56 -33.77
C ASP A 192 8.50 3.88 -33.21
N GLN A 193 9.81 3.97 -32.95
CA GLN A 193 10.46 5.21 -32.51
C GLN A 193 10.36 6.31 -33.57
N ASP A 194 10.57 5.98 -34.85
CA ASP A 194 10.44 6.93 -35.96
C ASP A 194 8.99 7.40 -36.13
N LEU A 195 8.02 6.50 -35.94
CA LEU A 195 6.59 6.85 -35.95
C LEU A 195 6.26 7.84 -34.84
N LEU A 196 6.70 7.57 -33.61
CA LEU A 196 6.52 8.47 -32.47
C LEU A 196 7.17 9.84 -32.73
N ALA A 197 8.40 9.86 -33.23
CA ALA A 197 9.09 11.11 -33.56
C ALA A 197 8.39 11.91 -34.67
N ARG A 198 7.74 11.24 -35.64
CA ARG A 198 6.93 11.92 -36.65
C ARG A 198 5.65 12.50 -36.06
N LEU A 199 4.98 11.78 -35.16
CA LEU A 199 3.79 12.27 -34.47
C LEU A 199 4.11 13.50 -33.62
N GLU A 200 5.21 13.47 -32.87
CA GLU A 200 5.69 14.62 -32.08
C GLU A 200 5.96 15.84 -32.97
N LYS A 201 6.61 15.66 -34.12
CA LYS A 201 6.84 16.75 -35.09
C LYS A 201 5.54 17.36 -35.61
N VAL A 202 4.51 16.54 -35.87
CA VAL A 202 3.20 17.02 -36.32
C VAL A 202 2.51 17.81 -35.21
N GLN A 203 2.51 17.31 -33.98
CA GLN A 203 1.96 18.02 -32.82
C GLN A 203 2.64 19.38 -32.61
N LEU A 204 3.97 19.43 -32.64
CA LEU A 204 4.71 20.68 -32.54
C LEU A 204 4.37 21.65 -33.69
N ALA A 205 4.22 21.14 -34.92
CA ALA A 205 3.83 21.98 -36.06
C ALA A 205 2.42 22.57 -35.90
N GLU A 206 1.47 21.80 -35.39
CA GLU A 206 0.12 22.27 -35.04
C GLU A 206 0.17 23.33 -33.93
N GLU A 207 0.96 23.12 -32.87
CA GLU A 207 1.18 24.10 -31.81
C GLU A 207 1.79 25.40 -32.36
N PHE A 208 2.81 25.33 -33.22
CA PHE A 208 3.38 26.53 -33.86
C PHE A 208 2.36 27.23 -34.77
N ALA A 209 1.53 26.48 -35.50
CA ALA A 209 0.48 27.07 -36.35
C ALA A 209 -0.58 27.79 -35.50
N THR A 210 -1.02 27.19 -34.39
CA THR A 210 -1.98 27.82 -33.47
C THR A 210 -1.40 29.07 -32.82
N GLN A 211 -0.13 29.04 -32.39
CA GLN A 211 0.58 30.21 -31.86
C GLN A 211 0.69 31.33 -32.92
N ARG A 212 1.07 31.00 -34.16
CA ARG A 212 1.17 31.96 -35.24
C ARG A 212 -0.18 32.58 -35.60
N ALA A 213 -1.24 31.77 -35.63
CA ALA A 213 -2.60 32.26 -35.85
C ALA A 213 -3.07 33.19 -34.73
N LYS A 214 -2.74 32.88 -33.47
CA LYS A 214 -3.00 33.75 -32.33
C LYS A 214 -2.25 35.07 -32.44
N TYR A 215 -0.95 35.03 -32.71
CA TYR A 215 -0.13 36.23 -32.92
C TYR A 215 -0.65 37.11 -34.06
N MET A 216 -1.04 36.51 -35.19
CA MET A 216 -1.60 37.27 -36.31
C MET A 216 -2.93 37.94 -35.95
N ARG A 217 -3.81 37.25 -35.19
CA ARG A 217 -5.05 37.84 -34.68
C ARG A 217 -4.77 39.02 -33.76
N GLU A 218 -3.92 38.85 -32.75
CA GLU A 218 -3.52 39.92 -31.83
C GLU A 218 -2.91 41.12 -32.59
N LYS A 219 -2.06 40.86 -33.57
CA LYS A 219 -1.48 41.92 -34.42
C LYS A 219 -2.55 42.64 -35.23
N THR A 220 -3.53 41.93 -35.80
CA THR A 220 -4.64 42.56 -36.52
C THR A 220 -5.53 43.40 -35.60
N GLU A 221 -5.79 42.93 -34.37
CA GLU A 221 -6.54 43.67 -33.36
C GLU A 221 -5.78 44.94 -32.90
N GLN A 222 -4.45 44.84 -32.74
CA GLN A 222 -3.58 45.99 -32.46
C GLN A 222 -3.57 47.00 -33.60
N ILE A 223 -3.48 46.53 -34.85
CA ILE A 223 -3.53 47.41 -36.04
C ILE A 223 -4.91 48.08 -36.13
N GLN A 224 -6.00 47.34 -35.90
CA GLN A 224 -7.36 47.88 -35.94
C GLN A 224 -7.58 48.90 -34.82
N SER A 225 -7.12 48.63 -33.60
CA SER A 225 -7.23 49.58 -32.48
C SER A 225 -6.40 50.84 -32.73
N TYR A 226 -5.17 50.70 -33.24
CA TYR A 226 -4.34 51.83 -33.64
C TYR A 226 -4.96 52.64 -34.80
N LYS A 227 -5.47 51.97 -35.82
CA LYS A 227 -6.18 52.63 -36.93
C LYS A 227 -7.40 53.38 -36.43
N SER A 228 -8.21 52.77 -35.56
CA SER A 228 -9.35 53.43 -34.93
C SER A 228 -8.91 54.68 -34.15
N ALA A 229 -7.78 54.61 -33.43
CA ALA A 229 -7.22 55.77 -32.73
C ALA A 229 -6.74 56.87 -33.70
N LEU A 230 -6.04 56.51 -34.79
CA LEU A 230 -5.64 57.48 -35.82
C LEU A 230 -6.84 58.08 -36.55
N ASP A 231 -7.85 57.29 -36.92
CA ASP A 231 -9.07 57.78 -37.55
C ASP A 231 -9.80 58.76 -36.63
N THR A 232 -9.80 58.51 -35.31
CA THR A 232 -10.30 59.52 -34.35
C THR A 232 -9.44 60.78 -34.33
N GLN A 233 -8.10 60.66 -34.40
CA GLN A 233 -7.21 61.82 -34.48
C GLN A 233 -7.37 62.61 -35.79
N VAL A 234 -7.53 61.94 -36.93
CA VAL A 234 -7.70 62.57 -38.25
C VAL A 234 -9.07 63.24 -38.36
N LYS A 235 -10.14 62.61 -37.86
CA LYS A 235 -11.45 63.27 -37.71
C LYS A 235 -11.37 64.54 -36.86
N MET A 236 -10.44 64.61 -35.92
CA MET A 236 -10.15 65.81 -35.12
C MET A 236 -9.14 66.77 -35.78
N LYS A 237 -8.32 66.32 -36.75
CA LYS A 237 -7.18 67.04 -37.34
C LYS A 237 -7.40 67.52 -38.78
N SER A 238 -8.43 67.04 -39.48
CA SER A 238 -8.79 67.46 -40.85
C SER A 238 -9.14 68.95 -40.98
N SER A 239 -9.09 69.71 -39.90
CA SER A 239 -9.21 71.15 -39.90
C SER A 239 -7.91 71.88 -40.31
N PHE A 240 -6.73 71.21 -40.34
CA PHE A 240 -5.44 71.90 -40.57
C PHE A 240 -4.36 71.03 -41.26
N ALA A 241 -4.21 71.05 -42.60
CA ALA A 241 -2.89 71.00 -43.30
C ALA A 241 -2.95 71.00 -44.86
N PRO A 242 -1.91 71.52 -45.57
CA PRO A 242 -1.87 71.80 -47.02
C PRO A 242 -1.16 70.72 -47.88
N PRO A 243 -1.21 70.76 -49.24
CA PRO A 243 -0.87 69.62 -50.11
C PRO A 243 0.63 69.51 -50.56
N PRO A 244 1.14 68.29 -50.88
CA PRO A 244 2.58 68.04 -51.17
C PRO A 244 2.93 67.87 -52.67
N ALA A 245 4.23 68.03 -52.99
CA ALA A 245 4.83 67.92 -54.32
C ALA A 245 5.65 66.61 -54.52
N THR A 246 5.75 66.21 -55.80
CA THR A 246 6.24 64.96 -56.45
C THR A 246 7.77 64.77 -56.51
N GLU A 247 8.32 63.57 -56.19
CA GLU A 247 8.76 62.40 -57.01
C GLU A 247 10.12 62.55 -57.73
N ASP A 248 11.07 61.62 -57.44
CA ASP A 248 12.13 61.16 -58.35
C ASP A 248 12.53 59.72 -57.96
N SER A 249 12.52 58.79 -58.93
CA SER A 249 12.84 57.36 -58.76
C SER A 249 14.12 56.98 -59.52
N GLU A 250 15.21 56.66 -58.81
CA GLU A 250 16.38 55.94 -59.36
C GLU A 250 16.45 54.51 -58.79
N PRO A 251 16.84 53.48 -59.58
CA PRO A 251 17.00 52.11 -59.08
C PRO A 251 18.40 51.90 -58.48
N VAL A 252 18.42 51.48 -57.21
CA VAL A 252 19.57 51.64 -56.29
C VAL A 252 20.64 50.52 -56.33
N PHE A 253 20.54 49.43 -57.12
CA PHE A 253 21.46 48.27 -56.95
C PHE A 253 21.91 47.52 -58.22
N GLY A 254 23.19 47.07 -58.25
CA GLY A 254 23.63 45.88 -59.01
C GLY A 254 24.94 45.91 -59.82
N ARG A 255 25.60 47.05 -60.06
CA ARG A 255 26.69 47.12 -61.07
C ARG A 255 28.11 46.78 -60.58
N ASN A 256 28.38 46.72 -59.27
CA ASN A 256 29.75 46.78 -58.74
C ASN A 256 30.25 45.52 -58.00
N ASP A 257 29.62 44.34 -58.10
CA ASP A 257 29.93 43.20 -57.20
C ASP A 257 30.99 42.19 -57.67
N MET A 258 31.60 42.42 -58.84
CA MET A 258 32.54 41.49 -59.49
C MET A 258 33.97 42.03 -59.68
N THR A 259 34.36 43.11 -59.00
CA THR A 259 35.75 43.61 -59.04
C THR A 259 36.72 42.65 -58.33
N ASN A 260 37.98 42.57 -58.79
CA ASN A 260 38.98 41.63 -58.27
C ASN A 260 39.23 41.82 -56.75
N GLU A 261 39.21 43.06 -56.26
CA GLU A 261 39.29 43.39 -54.84
C GLU A 261 38.14 42.78 -54.02
N LYS A 262 36.89 42.86 -54.52
CA LYS A 262 35.73 42.24 -53.85
C LYS A 262 35.81 40.71 -53.85
N LEU A 263 36.43 40.10 -54.86
CA LEU A 263 36.66 38.64 -54.89
C LEU A 263 37.75 38.21 -53.90
N VAL A 264 38.81 39.00 -53.72
CA VAL A 264 39.82 38.76 -52.68
C VAL A 264 39.22 38.93 -51.28
N GLU A 265 38.40 39.96 -51.07
CA GLU A 265 37.69 40.19 -49.81
C GLU A 265 36.71 39.05 -49.49
N LYS A 266 35.97 38.54 -50.49
CA LYS A 266 35.11 37.35 -50.33
C LYS A 266 35.92 36.12 -49.91
N ARG A 267 37.10 35.89 -50.50
CA ARG A 267 38.00 34.79 -50.10
C ARG A 267 38.53 34.96 -48.68
N ARG A 268 38.89 36.19 -48.27
CA ARG A 268 39.33 36.48 -46.89
C ARG A 268 38.22 36.18 -45.89
N ARG A 269 37.00 36.67 -46.14
CA ARG A 269 35.82 36.42 -45.30
C ARG A 269 35.51 34.92 -45.22
N ALA A 270 35.60 34.18 -46.32
CA ALA A 270 35.41 32.74 -46.31
C ALA A 270 36.45 32.00 -45.45
N GLN A 271 37.71 32.42 -45.48
CA GLN A 271 38.77 31.86 -44.63
C GLN A 271 38.54 32.19 -43.15
N GLU A 272 38.12 33.41 -42.82
CA GLU A 272 37.78 33.82 -41.45
C GLU A 272 36.59 33.01 -40.91
N VAL A 273 35.53 32.85 -41.71
CA VAL A 273 34.38 32.01 -41.35
C VAL A 273 34.80 30.56 -41.15
N SER A 274 35.67 30.00 -42.01
CA SER A 274 36.17 28.64 -41.87
C SER A 274 37.00 28.46 -40.58
N LYS A 275 37.86 29.43 -40.23
CA LYS A 275 38.60 29.43 -38.96
C LYS A 275 37.66 29.47 -37.76
N HIS A 276 36.67 30.36 -37.79
CA HIS A 276 35.68 30.47 -36.72
C HIS A 276 34.87 29.18 -36.57
N GLN A 277 34.39 28.58 -37.67
CA GLN A 277 33.66 27.30 -37.63
C GLN A 277 34.50 26.18 -37.01
N ARG A 278 35.81 26.12 -37.31
CA ARG A 278 36.73 25.15 -36.71
C ARG A 278 36.87 25.38 -35.20
N GLN A 279 37.09 26.62 -34.77
CA GLN A 279 37.19 26.98 -33.35
C GLN A 279 35.90 26.64 -32.59
N THR A 280 34.74 27.01 -33.12
CA THR A 280 33.45 26.64 -32.53
C THR A 280 33.26 25.12 -32.45
N SER A 281 33.72 24.37 -33.45
CA SER A 281 33.67 22.90 -33.38
C SER A 281 34.59 22.34 -32.29
N GLU A 282 35.79 22.90 -32.11
CA GLU A 282 36.73 22.49 -31.07
C GLU A 282 36.19 22.82 -29.67
N GLU A 283 35.62 24.01 -29.49
CA GLU A 283 34.96 24.43 -28.25
C GLU A 283 33.80 23.52 -27.89
N ARG A 284 32.94 23.18 -28.87
CA ARG A 284 31.84 22.22 -28.65
C ARG A 284 32.35 20.86 -28.20
N LYS A 285 33.44 20.36 -28.80
CA LYS A 285 34.07 19.09 -28.39
C LYS A 285 34.62 19.18 -26.96
N ARG A 286 35.28 20.28 -26.60
CA ARG A 286 35.78 20.51 -25.24
C ARG A 286 34.64 20.54 -24.21
N LEU A 287 33.57 21.27 -24.51
CA LEU A 287 32.40 21.36 -23.65
C LEU A 287 31.69 20.01 -23.49
N ALA A 288 31.59 19.23 -24.57
CA ALA A 288 31.03 17.87 -24.50
C ALA A 288 31.84 16.98 -23.55
N ILE A 289 33.17 16.96 -23.68
CA ILE A 289 34.06 16.19 -22.80
C ILE A 289 33.92 16.65 -21.34
N LEU A 290 33.89 17.96 -21.09
CA LEU A 290 33.71 18.48 -19.72
C LEU A 290 32.36 18.07 -19.13
N ASN A 291 31.28 18.11 -19.93
CA ASN A 291 29.96 17.69 -19.48
C ASN A 291 29.93 16.19 -19.17
N ASP A 292 30.53 15.36 -20.04
CA ASP A 292 30.66 13.92 -19.82
C ASP A 292 31.41 13.61 -18.52
N LEU A 293 32.50 14.32 -18.22
CA LEU A 293 33.25 14.16 -16.96
C LEU A 293 32.41 14.56 -15.73
N VAL A 294 31.66 15.65 -15.82
CA VAL A 294 30.76 16.08 -14.74
C VAL A 294 29.65 15.05 -14.54
N GLN A 295 29.12 14.49 -15.62
CA GLN A 295 28.06 13.48 -15.59
C GLN A 295 28.57 12.18 -14.97
N GLN A 296 29.75 11.70 -15.38
CA GLN A 296 30.41 10.53 -14.80
C GLN A 296 30.65 10.70 -13.30
N ARG A 297 31.05 11.90 -12.85
CA ARG A 297 31.22 12.18 -11.42
C ARG A 297 29.89 12.11 -10.65
N LYS A 298 28.81 12.68 -11.20
CA LYS A 298 27.47 12.59 -10.61
C LYS A 298 26.99 11.14 -10.52
N GLU A 299 27.22 10.36 -11.56
CA GLU A 299 26.87 8.93 -11.60
C GLU A 299 27.66 8.14 -10.55
N ALA A 300 28.96 8.39 -10.41
CA ALA A 300 29.79 7.78 -9.38
C ALA A 300 29.31 8.12 -7.96
N ASP A 301 28.98 9.40 -7.70
CA ASP A 301 28.46 9.84 -6.39
C ASP A 301 27.10 9.17 -6.10
N MET A 302 26.23 9.03 -7.10
CA MET A 302 24.94 8.35 -6.97
C MET A 302 25.10 6.86 -6.68
N LEU A 303 26.03 6.18 -7.37
CA LEU A 303 26.35 4.77 -7.12
C LEU A 303 26.91 4.57 -5.72
N GLN A 304 27.78 5.47 -5.26
CA GLN A 304 28.32 5.42 -3.90
C GLN A 304 27.21 5.57 -2.85
N ARG A 305 26.32 6.56 -3.00
CA ARG A 305 25.17 6.73 -2.10
C ARG A 305 24.24 5.52 -2.11
N SER A 306 23.95 4.96 -3.29
CA SER A 306 23.13 3.75 -3.40
C SER A 306 23.78 2.56 -2.67
N LYS A 307 25.10 2.39 -2.79
CA LYS A 307 25.84 1.35 -2.08
C LYS A 307 25.76 1.55 -0.57
N GLU A 308 25.96 2.77 -0.09
CA GLU A 308 25.88 3.10 1.34
C GLU A 308 24.47 2.82 1.90
N LEU A 309 23.41 3.15 1.16
CA LEU A 309 22.03 2.85 1.52
C LEU A 309 21.74 1.34 1.58
N LEU A 310 22.24 0.56 0.63
CA LEU A 310 22.08 -0.89 0.65
C LEU A 310 22.80 -1.55 1.83
N LEU A 311 23.99 -1.04 2.17
CA LEU A 311 24.74 -1.52 3.34
C LEU A 311 24.03 -1.17 4.65
N SER A 312 23.50 0.04 4.77
CA SER A 312 22.77 0.46 5.96
C SER A 312 21.45 -0.30 6.13
N ASP A 313 20.69 -0.54 5.06
CA ASP A 313 19.47 -1.34 5.10
C ASP A 313 19.78 -2.78 5.54
N ARG A 314 20.81 -3.39 4.95
CA ARG A 314 21.25 -4.73 5.37
C ARG A 314 21.66 -4.77 6.84
N ALA A 315 22.35 -3.75 7.34
CA ALA A 315 22.72 -3.65 8.75
C ALA A 315 21.48 -3.53 9.66
N LEU A 316 20.51 -2.69 9.29
CA LEU A 316 19.25 -2.52 10.02
C LEU A 316 18.42 -3.81 10.06
N GLN A 317 18.36 -4.53 8.94
CA GLN A 317 17.67 -5.83 8.87
C GLN A 317 18.33 -6.85 9.81
N PHE A 318 19.66 -6.96 9.78
CA PHE A 318 20.39 -7.82 10.70
C PHE A 318 20.16 -7.43 12.16
N GLU A 319 20.19 -6.13 12.46
CA GLU A 319 19.96 -5.66 13.83
C GLU A 319 18.55 -5.99 14.31
N LYS A 320 17.53 -5.81 13.46
CA LYS A 320 16.14 -6.16 13.77
C LYS A 320 15.98 -7.65 14.05
N ILE A 321 16.56 -8.50 13.20
CA ILE A 321 16.52 -9.97 13.37
C ILE A 321 17.26 -10.36 14.66
N HIS A 322 18.44 -9.80 14.89
CA HIS A 322 19.24 -10.06 16.08
C HIS A 322 18.51 -9.65 17.36
N ARG A 323 17.88 -8.46 17.39
CA ARG A 323 17.06 -8.00 18.52
C ARG A 323 15.91 -8.97 18.78
N LEU A 324 15.19 -9.40 17.74
CA LEU A 324 14.09 -10.35 17.89
C LEU A 324 14.57 -11.70 18.44
N GLN A 325 15.65 -12.25 17.89
CA GLN A 325 16.25 -13.50 18.37
C GLN A 325 16.67 -13.38 19.83
N LYS A 326 17.29 -12.25 20.21
CA LYS A 326 17.71 -12.00 21.57
C LYS A 326 16.52 -11.93 22.54
N MET A 327 15.46 -11.22 22.18
CA MET A 327 14.23 -11.16 22.99
C MET A 327 13.60 -12.55 23.16
N LEU A 328 13.49 -13.33 22.08
CA LEU A 328 12.94 -14.69 22.14
C LEU A 328 13.80 -15.61 23.03
N GLN A 329 15.12 -15.49 22.97
CA GLN A 329 16.03 -16.23 23.83
C GLN A 329 15.83 -15.84 25.30
N ASP A 330 15.72 -14.55 25.60
CA ASP A 330 15.51 -14.05 26.95
C ASP A 330 14.13 -14.48 27.49
N ASP A 331 13.07 -14.47 26.67
CA ASP A 331 11.75 -14.94 27.08
C ASP A 331 11.69 -16.46 27.27
N TRP A 332 12.38 -17.21 26.41
CA TRP A 332 12.49 -18.67 26.56
C TRP A 332 13.21 -19.05 27.84
N THR A 333 14.33 -18.37 28.16
CA THR A 333 15.06 -18.61 29.41
C THR A 333 14.20 -18.29 30.64
N LYS A 334 13.50 -17.14 30.65
CA LYS A 334 12.55 -16.79 31.74
C LYS A 334 11.43 -17.81 31.88
N SER A 335 10.80 -18.21 30.76
CA SER A 335 9.71 -19.19 30.76
C SER A 335 10.17 -20.55 31.28
N SER A 336 11.37 -20.99 30.87
CA SER A 336 11.96 -22.25 31.36
C SER A 336 12.21 -22.22 32.88
N GLN A 337 12.68 -21.09 33.41
CA GLN A 337 12.90 -20.91 34.85
C GLN A 337 11.57 -20.89 35.61
N LEU A 338 10.57 -20.17 35.10
CA LEU A 338 9.22 -20.15 35.70
C LEU A 338 8.57 -21.52 35.71
N LYS A 339 8.73 -22.31 34.63
CA LYS A 339 8.22 -23.67 34.56
C LYS A 339 8.87 -24.56 35.63
N ARG A 340 10.20 -24.54 35.75
CA ARG A 340 10.92 -25.29 36.81
C ARG A 340 10.48 -24.89 38.21
N GLN A 341 10.25 -23.59 38.45
CA GLN A 341 9.74 -23.12 39.75
C GLN A 341 8.32 -23.61 40.04
N LYS A 342 7.44 -23.65 39.03
CA LYS A 342 6.08 -24.19 39.18
C LYS A 342 6.11 -25.69 39.45
N GLU A 343 6.87 -26.45 38.66
CA GLU A 343 7.04 -27.89 38.83
C GLU A 343 7.56 -28.20 40.24
N HIS A 344 8.57 -27.47 40.71
CA HIS A 344 9.09 -27.64 42.08
C HIS A 344 8.05 -27.31 43.16
N ARG A 345 7.23 -26.26 42.98
CA ARG A 345 6.14 -25.94 43.92
C ARG A 345 5.05 -27.01 43.92
N GLU A 346 4.72 -27.54 42.76
CA GLU A 346 3.74 -28.64 42.61
C GLU A 346 4.27 -29.91 43.28
N GLU A 347 5.53 -30.26 43.09
CA GLU A 347 6.18 -31.39 43.78
C GLU A 347 6.09 -31.26 45.31
N LEU A 348 6.41 -30.07 45.85
CA LEU A 348 6.30 -29.80 47.28
C LEU A 348 4.85 -29.88 47.77
N TYR A 349 3.88 -29.39 46.99
CA TYR A 349 2.46 -29.46 47.32
C TYR A 349 1.94 -30.91 47.33
N MET A 350 2.35 -31.72 46.35
CA MET A 350 2.02 -33.14 46.29
C MET A 350 2.65 -33.92 47.45
N GLN A 351 3.90 -33.60 47.84
CA GLN A 351 4.55 -34.21 49.01
C GLN A 351 3.90 -33.82 50.34
N ALA A 352 3.30 -32.61 50.43
CA ALA A 352 2.64 -32.12 51.63
C ALA A 352 1.22 -32.69 51.85
N GLY A 353 0.68 -33.48 50.89
CA GLY A 353 -0.60 -34.18 51.04
C GLY A 353 -1.83 -33.28 51.13
N SER A 354 -1.77 -32.05 50.63
CA SER A 354 -2.87 -31.07 50.70
C SER A 354 -3.99 -31.35 49.70
N GLU A 355 -5.22 -31.48 50.21
CA GLU A 355 -6.48 -31.53 49.43
C GLU A 355 -6.69 -30.21 48.66
N LEU A 356 -7.14 -30.28 47.39
CA LEU A 356 -7.45 -29.08 46.62
C LEU A 356 -8.56 -28.27 47.32
N LEU A 357 -8.56 -26.95 47.18
CA LEU A 357 -9.60 -26.08 47.75
C LEU A 357 -11.03 -26.54 47.36
N LEU A 358 -11.17 -27.16 46.18
CA LEU A 358 -12.42 -27.74 45.70
C LEU A 358 -12.89 -28.94 46.53
N ASP A 359 -11.98 -29.72 47.08
CA ASP A 359 -12.27 -30.89 47.92
C ASP A 359 -12.74 -30.48 49.33
N GLN A 360 -12.33 -29.30 49.80
CA GLN A 360 -12.71 -28.77 51.13
C GLN A 360 -14.19 -28.33 51.19
N PHE A 361 -14.84 -28.05 50.06
CA PHE A 361 -16.23 -27.61 50.02
C PHE A 361 -17.26 -28.76 49.99
N VAL A 362 -16.82 -30.01 49.97
CA VAL A 362 -17.71 -31.20 50.02
C VAL A 362 -18.39 -31.32 51.41
N LYS A 363 -17.82 -30.71 52.46
CA LYS A 363 -18.26 -30.87 53.86
C LYS A 363 -19.43 -29.96 54.29
N PHE A 364 -19.86 -28.98 53.49
CA PHE A 364 -20.88 -28.00 53.90
C PHE A 364 -22.23 -28.15 53.16
N ARG A 365 -23.32 -28.43 53.89
CA ARG A 365 -24.69 -28.53 53.34
C ARG A 365 -25.32 -27.15 53.15
N ARG A 366 -25.72 -26.80 51.92
CA ARG A 366 -26.36 -25.50 51.57
C ARG A 366 -27.89 -25.53 51.72
N CYS A 367 -28.47 -24.44 52.23
CA CYS A 367 -29.93 -24.24 52.36
C CYS A 367 -30.64 -24.04 51.00
N LEU A 368 -31.95 -24.27 50.91
CA LEU A 368 -32.72 -24.14 49.64
C LEU A 368 -32.77 -22.70 49.08
N GLN A 369 -32.72 -21.67 49.92
CA GLN A 369 -32.57 -20.27 49.49
C GLN A 369 -31.15 -19.96 48.99
N CYS A 370 -30.15 -20.65 49.53
CA CYS A 370 -28.72 -20.57 49.20
C CYS A 370 -28.37 -21.35 47.91
N LYS A 371 -29.29 -22.20 47.44
CA LYS A 371 -29.22 -22.94 46.17
C LYS A 371 -29.83 -22.17 44.99
N ARG A 372 -30.44 -20.99 45.23
CA ARG A 372 -30.86 -20.10 44.13
C ARG A 372 -29.60 -19.51 43.48
N ARG A 373 -29.57 -19.49 42.14
CA ARG A 373 -28.47 -18.88 41.40
C ARG A 373 -28.40 -17.39 41.72
N THR A 374 -27.19 -16.88 41.94
CA THR A 374 -26.91 -15.43 42.09
C THR A 374 -27.18 -14.63 40.81
N SER A 375 -27.52 -15.30 39.71
CA SER A 375 -27.90 -14.71 38.43
C SER A 375 -29.37 -14.31 38.34
N ASN A 376 -30.17 -14.50 39.40
CA ASN A 376 -31.58 -14.11 39.40
C ASN A 376 -31.71 -12.60 39.64
N CYS A 377 -31.51 -11.83 38.58
CA CYS A 377 -31.93 -10.44 38.49
C CYS A 377 -33.44 -10.48 38.21
N GLY A 378 -34.28 -9.97 39.12
CA GLY A 378 -35.73 -10.04 38.97
C GLY A 378 -36.19 -9.51 37.61
N GLU A 379 -36.85 -10.33 36.81
CA GLU A 379 -37.48 -9.91 35.56
C GLU A 379 -38.65 -8.97 35.92
N THR A 380 -38.52 -7.68 35.62
CA THR A 380 -39.64 -6.75 35.72
C THR A 380 -40.41 -6.75 34.40
N ASN A 381 -41.74 -6.90 34.44
CA ASN A 381 -42.63 -6.79 33.26
C ASN A 381 -42.71 -5.36 32.66
N VAL A 382 -41.78 -4.49 33.03
CA VAL A 382 -41.71 -3.09 32.59
C VAL A 382 -40.75 -3.06 31.41
N TRP A 383 -41.27 -2.72 30.24
CA TRP A 383 -40.49 -2.65 29.02
C TRP A 383 -39.47 -1.51 29.13
N CYS A 384 -38.25 -1.76 28.68
CA CYS A 384 -37.14 -0.79 28.65
C CYS A 384 -37.39 0.55 27.97
N GLU A 385 -38.41 0.62 27.11
CA GLU A 385 -38.82 1.82 26.38
C GLU A 385 -39.81 2.66 27.19
N SER A 386 -40.37 2.11 28.27
CA SER A 386 -41.39 2.79 29.06
C SER A 386 -40.78 3.88 29.94
N ARG A 387 -41.31 5.10 29.83
CA ARG A 387 -40.93 6.27 30.62
C ARG A 387 -42.08 6.67 31.52
N TYR A 388 -41.78 6.87 32.81
CA TYR A 388 -42.75 7.42 33.75
C TYR A 388 -42.89 8.92 33.52
N ILE A 389 -44.11 9.38 33.25
CA ILE A 389 -44.43 10.81 33.14
C ILE A 389 -44.87 11.31 34.54
N PRO A 390 -44.08 12.17 35.20
CA PRO A 390 -44.42 12.67 36.53
C PRO A 390 -45.80 13.35 36.54
N GLY A 391 -46.67 12.96 37.47
CA GLY A 391 -48.03 13.49 37.59
C GLY A 391 -49.11 12.70 36.84
N SER A 392 -48.75 11.66 36.09
CA SER A 392 -49.71 10.73 35.49
C SER A 392 -49.55 9.32 36.06
N ARG A 393 -50.64 8.54 36.12
CA ARG A 393 -50.61 7.12 36.49
C ARG A 393 -50.26 6.20 35.31
N LEU A 394 -49.85 6.77 34.18
CA LEU A 394 -49.59 6.04 32.94
C LEU A 394 -48.07 5.96 32.69
N MET A 395 -47.59 4.77 32.33
CA MET A 395 -46.26 4.56 31.78
C MET A 395 -46.40 4.50 30.25
N VAL A 396 -45.59 5.27 29.51
CA VAL A 396 -45.58 5.29 28.04
C VAL A 396 -44.35 4.58 27.54
#